data_AF-A0A524ALE3-F1
#
_entry.id   AF-A0A524ALE3-F1
#
_cell.length_a   1.000
_cell.length_b   1.000
_cell.length_c   1.000
_cell.angle_alpha   90.00
_cell.angle_beta   90.00
_cell.angle_gamma   90.00
#
_symmetry.space_group_name_H-M   'P 1'
#
loop_
_entity.id
_entity.type
_entity.pdbx_description
1 polymer ?
#
loop_
_entity_poly.entity_id
_entity_poly.type
_entity_poly.pdbx_seq_one_letter_code
_entity_poly.pdbx_strand_id
1 'polypeptide(L)'
;MNVRKPIAVVIVLGLILASIVSCAKPTEAPTEAPAPTEAPAPTEAPPEPTEAPEEPTEVPEPTPVPLTYDVEIYGEIENLDPSGQVVTYWYQHTGSREELMLSLIDEFNRTNEWSITVQGESQGGYNDLYQKIVAGIPANQLPSMAVAYQNQAATYAVQEALVALDPYVESEQWGYTEAELDDFFPIALGADYLPQFEARYGWPPYKSMEVMYYNEDWLAELGYDGPPETWEEFAEMSCAAIEQPFSGATGEGAVFGYEYSIDASRFATFAFSR
;
A
#
# COMPACT_ATOMS: atom_id res chain seq x y z
N MET A 1 -26.94 45.91 23.62
CA MET A 1 -26.76 45.41 25.02
C MET A 1 -27.51 44.09 25.11
N ASN A 2 -26.94 42.91 25.28
CA ASN A 2 -25.69 42.50 25.91
C ASN A 2 -24.96 41.45 25.08
N VAL A 3 -23.64 41.61 25.08
CA VAL A 3 -22.62 40.75 24.48
C VAL A 3 -22.42 39.50 25.35
N ARG A 4 -22.30 38.33 24.73
CA ARG A 4 -21.52 37.21 25.29
C ARG A 4 -20.56 36.70 24.21
N LYS A 5 -19.28 36.73 24.56
CA LYS A 5 -18.11 36.47 23.71
C LYS A 5 -17.91 34.96 23.47
N PRO A 6 -17.26 34.56 22.36
CA PRO A 6 -16.92 33.17 22.08
C PRO A 6 -15.68 32.73 22.87
N ILE A 7 -15.70 31.52 23.43
CA ILE A 7 -14.54 30.88 24.05
C ILE A 7 -13.83 30.08 22.95
N ALA A 8 -12.67 30.58 22.56
CA ALA A 8 -11.68 29.84 21.79
C ALA A 8 -10.99 28.83 22.72
N VAL A 9 -10.97 27.56 22.33
CA VAL A 9 -10.14 26.53 22.97
C VAL A 9 -8.90 26.35 22.10
N VAL A 10 -7.84 27.04 22.50
CA VAL A 10 -6.47 26.85 22.03
C VAL A 10 -5.84 25.80 22.95
N ILE A 11 -5.69 24.57 22.48
CA ILE A 11 -4.82 23.55 23.10
C ILE A 11 -4.20 22.71 21.98
N VAL A 12 -3.20 23.26 21.28
CA VAL A 12 -2.11 22.50 20.64
C VAL A 12 -0.91 23.46 20.49
N LEU A 13 -0.18 23.70 21.58
CA LEU A 13 1.12 24.39 21.58
C LEU A 13 1.77 24.17 22.95
N GLY A 14 2.27 22.96 23.17
CA GLY A 14 2.84 22.57 24.46
C GLY A 14 3.61 21.25 24.46
N LEU A 15 4.15 20.83 23.32
CA LEU A 15 5.05 19.66 23.22
C LEU A 15 6.23 19.93 22.27
N ILE A 16 6.75 21.16 22.29
CA ILE A 16 8.04 21.49 21.69
C ILE A 16 8.77 22.40 22.68
N LEU A 17 9.38 21.82 23.71
CA LEU A 17 10.54 22.30 24.47
C LEU A 17 10.69 21.42 25.73
N ALA A 18 11.44 20.33 25.64
CA ALA A 18 12.23 19.76 26.74
C ALA A 18 12.89 18.44 26.31
N SER A 19 14.14 18.52 25.82
CA SER A 19 15.22 17.57 26.19
C SER A 19 16.48 17.86 25.38
N ILE A 20 17.24 18.87 25.81
CA ILE A 20 18.69 18.96 25.62
C ILE A 20 19.30 18.57 26.97
N VAL A 21 19.74 17.33 27.14
CA VAL A 21 20.61 16.84 28.23
C VAL A 21 21.26 15.55 27.70
N SER A 22 22.51 15.61 27.25
CA SER A 22 23.75 15.30 28.00
C SER A 22 24.11 13.82 28.03
N CYS A 23 25.32 13.56 27.55
CA CYS A 23 26.11 12.33 27.57
C CYS A 23 26.10 11.58 28.91
N ALA A 24 25.87 10.27 28.87
CA ALA A 24 26.58 9.24 29.66
C ALA A 24 26.08 7.82 29.29
N LYS A 25 27.00 6.94 28.87
CA LYS A 25 26.86 5.46 28.77
C LYS A 25 27.02 4.80 30.15
N PRO A 26 26.42 3.62 30.43
CA PRO A 26 27.05 2.29 30.20
C PRO A 26 26.06 1.20 29.65
N THR A 27 26.41 0.26 28.76
CA THR A 27 27.17 -1.04 28.91
C THR A 27 26.52 -1.99 29.94
N GLU A 28 26.06 -3.23 29.73
CA GLU A 28 26.48 -4.47 28.98
C GLU A 28 25.22 -5.41 28.92
N ALA A 29 24.89 -6.12 27.82
CA ALA A 29 25.23 -7.51 27.42
C ALA A 29 24.39 -8.68 28.07
N PRO A 30 24.24 -9.85 27.39
CA PRO A 30 22.97 -10.59 27.26
C PRO A 30 22.94 -11.96 27.97
N THR A 31 21.74 -12.59 28.07
CA THR A 31 21.51 -13.98 28.55
C THR A 31 20.08 -14.37 28.15
N GLU A 32 19.67 -15.55 27.69
CA GLU A 32 20.24 -16.78 27.11
C GLU A 32 18.99 -17.57 26.67
N ALA A 33 19.07 -18.30 25.55
CA ALA A 33 17.99 -19.19 25.09
C ALA A 33 18.07 -20.55 25.81
N PRO A 34 16.95 -21.29 25.91
CA PRO A 34 17.00 -22.74 25.94
C PRO A 34 16.48 -23.35 24.64
N ALA A 35 17.15 -24.44 24.27
CA ALA A 35 16.98 -25.29 23.10
C ALA A 35 15.91 -26.40 23.33
N PRO A 36 15.58 -27.21 22.30
CA PRO A 36 14.30 -27.93 22.13
C PRO A 36 14.36 -29.40 22.56
N THR A 37 13.19 -30.03 22.76
CA THR A 37 12.97 -31.49 22.98
C THR A 37 11.45 -31.72 22.85
N GLU A 38 10.82 -32.72 22.21
CA GLU A 38 11.17 -33.96 21.49
C GLU A 38 9.95 -34.35 20.61
N ALA A 39 10.19 -35.11 19.56
CA ALA A 39 9.17 -35.86 18.81
C ALA A 39 8.79 -37.16 19.53
N PRO A 40 7.65 -37.78 19.15
CA PRO A 40 7.72 -39.19 18.79
C PRO A 40 7.00 -39.53 17.48
N ALA A 41 7.54 -40.54 16.81
CA ALA A 41 6.97 -41.30 15.70
C ALA A 41 6.89 -42.78 16.13
N PRO A 42 6.42 -43.74 15.30
CA PRO A 42 5.21 -43.84 14.48
C PRO A 42 4.45 -45.14 14.87
N THR A 43 3.83 -45.85 13.91
CA THR A 43 3.19 -47.22 13.93
C THR A 43 1.65 -47.11 13.95
N GLU A 44 0.82 -47.67 13.06
CA GLU A 44 0.88 -48.84 12.16
C GLU A 44 0.14 -48.59 10.83
N ALA A 45 0.46 -49.40 9.82
CA ALA A 45 -0.33 -49.63 8.60
C ALA A 45 -0.69 -51.13 8.53
N PRO A 46 -1.43 -51.61 7.49
CA PRO A 46 -2.82 -51.36 7.13
C PRO A 46 -3.63 -52.69 7.14
N PRO A 47 -4.89 -52.71 6.68
CA PRO A 47 -5.24 -53.79 5.76
C PRO A 47 -6.06 -53.35 4.55
N GLU A 48 -5.72 -53.94 3.41
CA GLU A 48 -6.58 -54.19 2.25
C GLU A 48 -7.03 -55.68 2.33
N PRO A 49 -8.13 -56.15 1.68
CA PRO A 49 -8.25 -56.01 0.22
C PRO A 49 -9.68 -56.06 -0.42
N THR A 50 -9.67 -55.74 -1.73
CA THR A 50 -10.56 -56.24 -2.82
C THR A 50 -12.01 -55.76 -2.89
N GLU A 51 -12.31 -54.96 -3.92
CA GLU A 51 -13.46 -55.21 -4.81
C GLU A 51 -13.20 -54.69 -6.24
N ALA A 52 -13.88 -55.33 -7.20
CA ALA A 52 -13.65 -55.29 -8.66
C ALA A 52 -14.23 -54.01 -9.32
N PRO A 53 -13.91 -53.71 -10.61
CA PRO A 53 -14.24 -52.42 -11.21
C PRO A 53 -15.71 -52.36 -11.65
N GLU A 54 -16.44 -51.37 -11.15
CA GLU A 54 -17.77 -50.99 -11.65
C GLU A 54 -17.66 -50.07 -12.89
N GLU A 55 -18.66 -50.19 -13.75
CA GLU A 55 -18.84 -49.49 -15.03
C GLU A 55 -18.81 -47.94 -14.93
N PRO A 56 -18.54 -47.20 -16.02
CA PRO A 56 -18.38 -45.75 -15.96
C PRO A 56 -19.69 -45.06 -15.57
N THR A 57 -19.72 -44.56 -14.35
CA THR A 57 -20.74 -43.65 -13.82
C THR A 57 -20.76 -42.37 -14.65
N GLU A 58 -21.96 -41.94 -15.05
CA GLU A 58 -22.19 -40.62 -15.64
C GLU A 58 -21.53 -39.53 -14.80
N VAL A 59 -20.83 -38.60 -15.46
CA VAL A 59 -20.24 -37.42 -14.82
C VAL A 59 -21.39 -36.68 -14.12
N PRO A 60 -21.40 -36.57 -12.78
CA PRO A 60 -22.44 -35.82 -12.11
C PRO A 60 -22.34 -34.36 -12.57
N GLU A 61 -23.48 -33.75 -12.92
CA GLU A 61 -23.56 -32.30 -13.08
C GLU A 61 -22.93 -31.65 -11.84
N PRO A 62 -22.04 -30.66 -11.99
CA PRO A 62 -21.36 -30.04 -10.86
C PRO A 62 -22.44 -29.51 -9.91
N THR A 63 -22.42 -30.03 -8.68
CA THR A 63 -23.27 -29.51 -7.62
C THR A 63 -22.84 -28.06 -7.39
N PRO A 64 -23.74 -27.07 -7.47
CA PRO A 64 -23.37 -25.68 -7.31
C PRO A 64 -22.76 -25.49 -5.92
N VAL A 65 -21.47 -25.12 -5.90
CA VAL A 65 -20.78 -24.71 -4.68
C VAL A 65 -21.56 -23.50 -4.15
N PRO A 66 -21.96 -23.48 -2.87
CA PRO A 66 -22.67 -22.33 -2.32
C PRO A 66 -21.79 -21.09 -2.47
N LEU A 67 -22.31 -20.05 -3.12
CA LEU A 67 -21.61 -18.79 -3.32
C LEU A 67 -21.22 -18.19 -1.97
N THR A 68 -19.97 -17.76 -1.84
CA THR A 68 -19.40 -17.16 -0.62
C THR A 68 -19.66 -15.65 -0.53
N TYR A 69 -20.32 -15.07 -1.52
CA TYR A 69 -20.51 -13.63 -1.68
C TYR A 69 -21.97 -13.25 -2.03
N ASP A 70 -22.28 -11.96 -1.92
CA ASP A 70 -23.61 -11.40 -2.19
C ASP A 70 -23.86 -11.17 -3.69
N VAL A 71 -24.70 -11.99 -4.30
CA VAL A 71 -25.03 -11.90 -5.74
C VAL A 71 -25.71 -10.57 -6.11
N GLU A 72 -26.38 -9.88 -5.18
CA GLU A 72 -26.97 -8.57 -5.48
C GLU A 72 -25.90 -7.50 -5.72
N ILE A 73 -24.73 -7.65 -5.10
CA ILE A 73 -23.59 -6.74 -5.22
C ILE A 73 -22.69 -7.15 -6.40
N TYR A 74 -22.36 -8.43 -6.48
CA TYR A 74 -21.30 -8.94 -7.37
C TYR A 74 -21.82 -9.57 -8.67
N GLY A 75 -23.10 -9.91 -8.73
CA GLY A 75 -23.64 -10.76 -9.79
C GLY A 75 -23.07 -12.18 -9.77
N GLU A 76 -23.36 -12.94 -10.81
CA GLU A 76 -22.83 -14.29 -11.00
C GLU A 76 -21.42 -14.22 -11.60
N ILE A 77 -20.39 -13.94 -10.79
CA ILE A 77 -19.00 -13.72 -11.22
C ILE A 77 -18.51 -14.85 -12.15
N GLU A 78 -18.75 -16.10 -11.75
CA GLU A 78 -18.30 -17.26 -12.53
C GLU A 78 -18.92 -17.34 -13.93
N ASN A 79 -20.08 -16.70 -14.15
CA ASN A 79 -20.75 -16.69 -15.46
C ASN A 79 -20.71 -15.30 -16.13
N LEU A 80 -19.87 -14.38 -15.63
CA LEU A 80 -19.74 -13.03 -16.17
C LEU A 80 -19.19 -13.06 -17.60
N ASP A 81 -19.77 -12.26 -18.50
CA ASP A 81 -19.15 -11.93 -19.79
C ASP A 81 -18.59 -10.49 -19.73
N PRO A 82 -17.26 -10.31 -19.63
CA PRO A 82 -16.66 -8.98 -19.56
C PRO A 82 -16.57 -8.29 -20.94
N SER A 83 -17.09 -8.92 -22.00
CA SER A 83 -16.83 -8.46 -23.36
C SER A 83 -17.44 -7.09 -23.67
N GLY A 84 -16.66 -6.22 -24.29
CA GLY A 84 -17.11 -4.90 -24.75
C GLY A 84 -17.36 -3.87 -23.65
N GLN A 85 -16.95 -4.16 -22.40
CA GLN A 85 -17.12 -3.24 -21.28
C GLN A 85 -16.25 -1.99 -21.41
N VAL A 86 -16.72 -0.89 -20.83
CA VAL A 86 -15.98 0.36 -20.73
C VAL A 86 -15.66 0.65 -19.26
N VAL A 87 -14.38 0.74 -18.95
CA VAL A 87 -13.87 0.98 -17.60
C VAL A 87 -13.28 2.39 -17.54
N THR A 88 -13.80 3.25 -16.68
CA THR A 88 -13.17 4.55 -16.42
C THR A 88 -12.15 4.41 -15.30
N TYR A 89 -10.92 4.84 -15.54
CA TYR A 89 -9.80 4.72 -14.60
C TYR A 89 -9.22 6.08 -14.26
N TRP A 90 -9.39 6.50 -13.00
CA TRP A 90 -8.80 7.74 -12.51
C TRP A 90 -7.49 7.50 -11.77
N TYR A 91 -6.45 8.23 -12.16
CA TYR A 91 -5.12 8.15 -11.55
C TYR A 91 -4.53 9.54 -11.31
N GLN A 92 -3.41 9.57 -10.59
CA GLN A 92 -2.69 10.74 -10.06
C GLN A 92 -1.36 11.04 -10.76
N HIS A 93 -1.07 10.38 -11.88
CA HIS A 93 0.13 10.59 -12.67
C HIS A 93 -0.05 11.77 -13.63
N THR A 94 0.98 12.59 -13.77
CA THR A 94 1.09 13.67 -14.75
C THR A 94 2.43 13.60 -15.47
N GLY A 95 2.56 14.25 -16.63
CA GLY A 95 3.81 14.31 -17.40
C GLY A 95 4.26 12.93 -17.88
N SER A 96 5.55 12.61 -17.77
CA SER A 96 6.10 11.34 -18.29
C SER A 96 5.48 10.09 -17.65
N ARG A 97 5.00 10.18 -16.40
CA ARG A 97 4.29 9.08 -15.74
C ARG A 97 2.90 8.85 -16.31
N GLU A 98 2.23 9.92 -16.72
CA GLU A 98 0.94 9.83 -17.42
C GLU A 98 1.12 9.27 -18.82
N GLU A 99 2.15 9.72 -19.55
CA GLU A 99 2.49 9.17 -20.87
C GLU A 99 2.71 7.66 -20.81
N LEU A 100 3.47 7.18 -19.82
CA LEU A 100 3.66 5.74 -19.59
C LEU A 100 2.34 5.03 -19.25
N MET A 101 1.53 5.59 -18.34
CA MET A 101 0.23 5.00 -17.97
C MET A 101 -0.69 4.88 -19.19
N LEU A 102 -0.77 5.93 -20.01
CA LEU A 102 -1.55 5.91 -21.24
C LEU A 102 -1.03 4.89 -22.25
N SER A 103 0.29 4.66 -22.34
CA SER A 103 0.82 3.59 -23.20
C SER A 103 0.44 2.19 -22.71
N LEU A 104 0.38 1.95 -21.39
CA LEU A 104 -0.06 0.67 -20.83
C LEU A 104 -1.55 0.46 -21.08
N ILE A 105 -2.36 1.52 -20.95
CA ILE A 105 -3.79 1.50 -21.24
C ILE A 105 -4.04 1.23 -22.74
N ASP A 106 -3.29 1.88 -23.64
CA ASP A 106 -3.39 1.66 -25.08
C ASP A 106 -3.02 0.21 -25.47
N GLU A 107 -1.95 -0.31 -24.87
CA GLU A 107 -1.57 -1.71 -25.05
C GLU A 107 -2.70 -2.65 -24.62
N PHE A 108 -3.21 -2.50 -23.38
CA PHE A 108 -4.31 -3.29 -22.87
C PHE A 108 -5.54 -3.22 -23.80
N ASN A 109 -5.98 -2.02 -24.19
CA ASN A 109 -7.14 -1.81 -25.06
C ASN A 109 -6.99 -2.49 -26.42
N ARG A 110 -5.76 -2.59 -26.94
CA ARG A 110 -5.47 -3.21 -28.23
C ARG A 110 -5.36 -4.74 -28.15
N THR A 111 -4.85 -5.27 -27.04
CA THR A 111 -4.46 -6.69 -26.95
C THR A 111 -5.43 -7.55 -26.15
N ASN A 112 -6.28 -6.97 -25.31
CA ASN A 112 -7.21 -7.78 -24.51
C ASN A 112 -8.24 -8.50 -25.39
N GLU A 113 -8.46 -9.77 -25.12
CA GLU A 113 -9.31 -10.63 -25.96
C GLU A 113 -10.82 -10.35 -25.80
N TRP A 114 -11.19 -9.69 -24.72
CA TRP A 114 -12.58 -9.36 -24.39
C TRP A 114 -13.05 -8.03 -24.99
N SER A 115 -12.22 -7.32 -25.76
CA SER A 115 -12.57 -6.00 -26.31
C SER A 115 -13.01 -4.98 -25.23
N ILE A 116 -12.46 -5.08 -24.02
CA ILE A 116 -12.62 -4.11 -22.95
C ILE A 116 -11.92 -2.82 -23.34
N THR A 117 -12.56 -1.68 -23.07
CA THR A 117 -11.99 -0.35 -23.28
C THR A 117 -11.78 0.35 -21.94
N VAL A 118 -10.52 0.55 -21.55
CA VAL A 118 -10.13 1.38 -20.41
C VAL A 118 -9.95 2.83 -20.87
N GLN A 119 -10.64 3.75 -20.20
CA GLN A 119 -10.54 5.19 -20.38
C GLN A 119 -9.80 5.79 -19.19
N GLY A 120 -8.51 6.03 -19.37
CA GLY A 120 -7.63 6.61 -18.36
C GLY A 120 -7.72 8.14 -18.29
N GLU A 121 -7.85 8.68 -17.08
CA GLU A 121 -7.85 10.13 -16.85
C GLU A 121 -6.96 10.50 -15.66
N SER A 122 -5.97 11.36 -15.89
CA SER A 122 -5.26 12.01 -14.79
C SER A 122 -6.17 12.99 -14.06
N GLN A 123 -6.13 12.92 -12.72
CA GLN A 123 -6.85 13.81 -11.82
C GLN A 123 -5.91 14.74 -11.05
N GLY A 124 -4.66 14.91 -11.50
CA GLY A 124 -3.66 15.72 -10.81
C GLY A 124 -2.90 14.92 -9.76
N GLY A 125 -2.72 15.46 -8.55
CA GLY A 125 -2.05 14.75 -7.46
C GLY A 125 -2.98 13.83 -6.66
N TYR A 126 -2.41 13.07 -5.72
CA TYR A 126 -3.20 12.21 -4.83
C TYR A 126 -4.30 12.95 -4.06
N ASN A 127 -4.01 14.19 -3.61
CA ASN A 127 -5.00 14.97 -2.89
C ASN A 127 -6.13 15.45 -3.81
N ASP A 128 -5.82 15.84 -5.05
CA ASP A 128 -6.82 16.27 -6.02
C ASP A 128 -7.77 15.12 -6.38
N LEU A 129 -7.21 13.95 -6.68
CA LEU A 129 -7.97 12.72 -6.91
C LEU A 129 -8.86 12.38 -5.70
N TYR A 130 -8.29 12.41 -4.49
CA TYR A 130 -9.03 12.12 -3.26
C TYR A 130 -10.23 13.07 -3.07
N GLN A 131 -10.01 14.37 -3.20
CA GLN A 131 -11.08 15.36 -3.07
C GLN A 131 -12.16 15.18 -4.14
N LYS A 132 -11.77 14.84 -5.37
CA LYS A 132 -12.72 14.58 -6.45
C LYS A 132 -13.59 13.36 -6.16
N ILE A 133 -13.00 12.25 -5.68
CA ILE A 133 -13.75 11.05 -5.29
C ILE A 133 -14.72 11.38 -4.17
N VAL A 134 -14.25 11.98 -3.06
CA VAL A 134 -15.10 12.33 -1.92
C VAL A 134 -16.27 13.24 -2.33
N ALA A 135 -16.03 14.22 -3.19
CA ALA A 135 -17.08 15.09 -3.71
C ALA A 135 -18.07 14.38 -4.65
N GLY A 136 -17.62 13.33 -5.35
CA GLY A 136 -18.42 12.53 -6.29
C GLY A 136 -19.32 11.49 -5.62
N ILE A 137 -18.96 10.99 -4.43
CA ILE A 137 -19.70 9.94 -3.70
C ILE A 137 -21.20 10.28 -3.56
N PRO A 138 -21.63 11.46 -3.06
CA PRO A 138 -23.05 11.73 -2.84
C PRO A 138 -23.89 11.78 -4.12
N ALA A 139 -23.25 12.05 -5.27
CA ALA A 139 -23.89 12.12 -6.58
C ALA A 139 -23.74 10.82 -7.39
N ASN A 140 -23.07 9.82 -6.84
CA ASN A 140 -22.66 8.60 -7.54
C ASN A 140 -21.93 8.89 -8.88
N GLN A 141 -21.09 9.93 -8.88
CA GLN A 141 -20.28 10.34 -10.03
C GLN A 141 -18.84 9.87 -9.82
N LEU A 142 -18.67 8.56 -9.84
CA LEU A 142 -17.42 7.87 -9.55
C LEU A 142 -16.90 7.15 -10.80
N PRO A 143 -15.57 6.98 -10.91
CA PRO A 143 -15.00 6.11 -11.94
C PRO A 143 -15.25 4.63 -11.59
N SER A 144 -15.04 3.75 -12.57
CA SER A 144 -15.05 2.30 -12.34
C SER A 144 -13.91 1.86 -11.42
N MET A 145 -12.74 2.49 -11.56
CA MET A 145 -11.57 2.26 -10.71
C MET A 145 -10.80 3.55 -10.47
N ALA A 146 -10.16 3.67 -9.31
CA ALA A 146 -9.30 4.80 -8.98
C ALA A 146 -8.09 4.40 -8.14
N VAL A 147 -6.99 5.12 -8.32
CA VAL A 147 -5.84 5.02 -7.42
C VAL A 147 -6.17 5.62 -6.06
N ALA A 148 -5.86 4.91 -4.97
CA ALA A 148 -6.03 5.40 -3.61
C ALA A 148 -4.90 4.89 -2.70
N TYR A 149 -4.55 5.68 -1.69
CA TYR A 149 -3.84 5.14 -0.52
C TYR A 149 -4.80 4.33 0.36
N GLN A 150 -4.27 3.43 1.19
CA GLN A 150 -5.05 2.55 2.06
C GLN A 150 -5.99 3.32 3.00
N ASN A 151 -5.51 4.44 3.56
CA ASN A 151 -6.33 5.30 4.42
C ASN A 151 -7.46 6.02 3.65
N GLN A 152 -7.24 6.31 2.36
CA GLN A 152 -8.25 6.88 1.48
C GLN A 152 -9.29 5.81 1.10
N ALA A 153 -8.84 4.61 0.72
CA ALA A 153 -9.72 3.46 0.47
C ALA A 153 -10.60 3.13 1.68
N ALA A 154 -10.03 3.13 2.89
CA ALA A 154 -10.81 2.98 4.12
C ALA A 154 -11.88 4.07 4.28
N THR A 155 -11.57 5.32 3.93
CA THR A 155 -12.54 6.44 3.97
C THR A 155 -13.68 6.23 2.98
N TYR A 156 -13.41 5.64 1.82
CA TYR A 156 -14.42 5.33 0.81
C TYR A 156 -15.27 4.13 1.21
N ALA A 157 -14.66 3.10 1.80
CA ALA A 157 -15.34 1.92 2.31
C ALA A 157 -16.34 2.27 3.44
N VAL A 158 -15.99 3.18 4.37
CA VAL A 158 -16.95 3.70 5.38
C VAL A 158 -18.20 4.32 4.74
N GLN A 159 -18.05 4.89 3.54
CA GLN A 159 -19.13 5.52 2.80
C GLN A 159 -19.81 4.58 1.80
N GLU A 160 -19.52 3.27 1.87
CA GLU A 160 -20.08 2.25 0.99
C GLU A 160 -19.82 2.54 -0.50
N ALA A 161 -18.73 3.25 -0.81
CA ALA A 161 -18.37 3.67 -2.16
C ALA A 161 -17.41 2.70 -2.87
N LEU A 162 -17.05 1.58 -2.23
CA LEU A 162 -16.18 0.55 -2.77
C LEU A 162 -16.85 -0.82 -2.66
N VAL A 163 -16.49 -1.71 -3.58
CA VAL A 163 -16.77 -3.16 -3.47
C VAL A 163 -15.54 -3.88 -2.94
N ALA A 164 -15.76 -4.94 -2.15
CA ALA A 164 -14.66 -5.81 -1.76
C ALA A 164 -14.16 -6.58 -3.00
N LEU A 165 -12.86 -6.80 -3.09
CA LEU A 165 -12.24 -7.46 -4.23
C LEU A 165 -12.06 -8.96 -4.02
N ASP A 166 -12.21 -9.45 -2.78
CA ASP A 166 -12.03 -10.88 -2.45
C ASP A 166 -12.89 -11.80 -3.35
N PRO A 167 -14.18 -11.52 -3.63
CA PRO A 167 -14.96 -12.36 -4.54
C PRO A 167 -14.41 -12.45 -5.96
N TYR A 168 -13.74 -11.41 -6.45
CA TYR A 168 -13.10 -11.42 -7.77
C TYR A 168 -11.74 -12.13 -7.73
N VAL A 169 -10.97 -11.93 -6.66
CA VAL A 169 -9.65 -12.54 -6.47
C VAL A 169 -9.75 -14.05 -6.27
N GLU A 170 -10.79 -14.51 -5.57
CA GLU A 170 -11.06 -15.91 -5.26
C GLU A 170 -11.88 -16.65 -6.33
N SER A 171 -12.31 -15.94 -7.38
CA SER A 171 -13.11 -16.54 -8.46
C SER A 171 -12.35 -17.67 -9.15
N GLU A 172 -13.03 -18.79 -9.41
CA GLU A 172 -12.41 -19.93 -10.10
C GLU A 172 -12.12 -19.61 -11.57
N GLN A 173 -13.01 -18.84 -12.21
CA GLN A 173 -12.87 -18.47 -13.61
C GLN A 173 -12.00 -17.22 -13.83
N TRP A 174 -12.12 -16.21 -12.95
CA TRP A 174 -11.53 -14.89 -13.17
C TRP A 174 -10.47 -14.47 -12.16
N GLY A 175 -10.34 -15.22 -11.06
CA GLY A 175 -9.44 -14.92 -9.96
C GLY A 175 -8.00 -15.36 -10.24
N TYR A 176 -7.19 -15.28 -9.20
CA TYR A 176 -5.79 -15.68 -9.24
C TYR A 176 -5.62 -17.09 -8.71
N THR A 177 -4.77 -17.87 -9.36
CA THR A 177 -4.25 -19.11 -8.79
C THR A 177 -3.31 -18.82 -7.62
N GLU A 178 -3.11 -19.79 -6.73
CA GLU A 178 -2.14 -19.67 -5.63
C GLU A 178 -0.74 -19.33 -6.13
N ALA A 179 -0.31 -19.92 -7.26
CA ALA A 179 0.98 -19.65 -7.86
C ALA A 179 1.11 -18.21 -8.40
N GLU A 180 0.03 -17.60 -8.90
CA GLU A 180 0.05 -16.21 -9.34
C GLU A 180 0.01 -15.24 -8.15
N LEU A 181 -0.70 -15.59 -7.07
CA LEU A 181 -0.67 -14.83 -5.82
C LEU A 181 0.73 -14.83 -5.19
N ASP A 182 1.43 -15.97 -5.24
CA ASP A 182 2.80 -16.13 -4.74
C ASP A 182 3.85 -15.33 -5.55
N ASP A 183 3.53 -14.89 -6.76
CA ASP A 183 4.41 -14.00 -7.55
C ASP A 183 4.38 -12.54 -7.05
N PHE A 184 3.39 -12.18 -6.22
CA PHE A 184 3.35 -10.87 -5.57
C PHE A 184 4.18 -10.84 -4.29
N PHE A 185 4.86 -9.72 -4.06
CA PHE A 185 5.48 -9.48 -2.75
C PHE A 185 4.40 -9.49 -1.65
N PRO A 186 4.53 -10.31 -0.58
CA PRO A 186 3.50 -10.43 0.46
C PRO A 186 3.13 -9.09 1.11
N ILE A 187 4.09 -8.19 1.27
CA ILE A 187 3.84 -6.84 1.82
C ILE A 187 3.00 -5.98 0.89
N ALA A 188 3.17 -6.11 -0.43
CA ALA A 188 2.38 -5.37 -1.42
C ALA A 188 0.96 -5.93 -1.48
N LEU A 189 0.82 -7.26 -1.50
CA LEU A 189 -0.47 -7.93 -1.53
C LEU A 189 -1.26 -7.70 -0.23
N GLY A 190 -0.63 -7.79 0.94
CA GLY A 190 -1.30 -7.56 2.23
C GLY A 190 -1.70 -6.10 2.48
N ALA A 191 -1.04 -5.15 1.81
CA ALA A 191 -1.26 -3.72 2.06
C ALA A 191 -2.68 -3.24 1.75
N ASP A 192 -3.40 -3.90 0.83
CA ASP A 192 -4.72 -3.46 0.38
C ASP A 192 -5.88 -4.25 1.02
N TYR A 193 -5.56 -5.15 1.97
CA TYR A 193 -6.52 -5.73 2.90
C TYR A 193 -6.75 -4.76 4.07
N LEU A 194 -8.01 -4.43 4.35
CA LEU A 194 -8.40 -3.50 5.40
C LEU A 194 -8.97 -4.28 6.59
N PRO A 195 -8.21 -4.48 7.69
CA PRO A 195 -8.62 -5.35 8.79
C PRO A 195 -9.91 -4.92 9.48
N GLN A 196 -10.21 -3.63 9.49
CA GLN A 196 -11.44 -3.09 10.07
C GLN A 196 -12.71 -3.45 9.28
N PHE A 197 -12.55 -3.94 8.05
CA PHE A 197 -13.64 -4.40 7.19
C PHE A 197 -13.53 -5.89 6.84
N GLU A 198 -12.47 -6.56 7.31
CA GLU A 198 -12.19 -7.97 7.03
C GLU A 198 -12.21 -8.32 5.52
N ALA A 199 -11.76 -7.38 4.68
CA ALA A 199 -11.81 -7.52 3.23
C ALA A 199 -10.74 -6.67 2.51
N ARG A 200 -10.45 -7.05 1.27
CA ARG A 200 -9.58 -6.34 0.34
C ARG A 200 -10.37 -5.30 -0.44
N TYR A 201 -9.86 -4.08 -0.49
CA TYR A 201 -10.50 -2.97 -1.23
C TYR A 201 -9.59 -2.33 -2.29
N GLY A 202 -8.43 -2.93 -2.52
CA GLY A 202 -7.50 -2.51 -3.55
C GLY A 202 -6.63 -3.66 -4.02
N TRP A 203 -5.99 -3.44 -5.15
CA TRP A 203 -4.96 -4.32 -5.70
C TRP A 203 -3.71 -3.50 -5.93
N PRO A 204 -2.48 -4.02 -5.69
CA PRO A 204 -1.28 -3.21 -5.76
C PRO A 204 -0.73 -3.06 -7.19
N PRO A 205 -0.94 -1.94 -7.93
CA PRO A 205 -0.32 -1.76 -9.25
C PRO A 205 1.17 -1.42 -9.14
N TYR A 206 1.55 -0.74 -8.05
CA TYR A 206 2.90 -0.31 -7.72
C TYR A 206 2.94 0.04 -6.23
N LYS A 207 4.11 -0.12 -5.61
CA LYS A 207 4.38 0.34 -4.24
C LYS A 207 5.70 1.11 -4.22
N SER A 208 5.83 2.01 -3.26
CA SER A 208 7.05 2.77 -2.99
C SER A 208 7.52 2.52 -1.57
N MET A 209 8.81 2.68 -1.35
CA MET A 209 9.42 2.77 -0.03
C MET A 209 10.12 4.12 0.10
N GLU A 210 10.12 4.68 1.30
CA GLU A 210 10.93 5.86 1.58
C GLU A 210 12.41 5.45 1.65
N VAL A 211 13.26 6.25 1.04
CA VAL A 211 14.71 6.09 1.06
C VAL A 211 15.36 7.44 1.32
N MET A 212 16.55 7.42 1.92
CA MET A 212 17.35 8.62 2.12
C MET A 212 18.31 8.79 0.95
N TYR A 213 18.17 9.89 0.21
CA TYR A 213 19.19 10.36 -0.72
C TYR A 213 20.17 11.25 0.04
N TYR A 214 21.46 11.06 -0.22
CA TYR A 214 22.53 11.84 0.40
C TYR A 214 23.63 12.15 -0.62
N ASN A 215 24.43 13.16 -0.31
CA ASN A 215 25.58 13.56 -1.13
C ASN A 215 26.85 12.97 -0.50
N GLU A 216 27.42 11.95 -1.14
CA GLU A 216 28.64 11.27 -0.69
C GLU A 216 29.84 12.22 -0.54
N ASP A 217 30.07 13.11 -1.52
CA ASP A 217 31.17 14.08 -1.49
C ASP A 217 31.01 15.06 -0.32
N TRP A 218 29.77 15.47 -0.02
CA TRP A 218 29.51 16.37 1.09
C TRP A 218 29.73 15.70 2.45
N LEU A 219 29.31 14.44 2.60
CA LEU A 219 29.59 13.68 3.82
C LEU A 219 31.10 13.52 4.03
N ALA A 220 31.86 13.25 2.96
CA ALA A 220 33.32 13.17 3.01
C ALA A 220 33.97 14.53 3.39
N GLU A 221 33.49 15.65 2.85
CA GLU A 221 33.95 17.00 3.23
C GLU A 221 33.68 17.33 4.70
N LEU A 222 32.59 16.79 5.27
CA LEU A 222 32.23 16.92 6.68
C LEU A 222 33.00 15.92 7.58
N GLY A 223 33.75 14.98 6.99
CA GLY A 223 34.55 13.99 7.71
C GLY A 223 33.83 12.69 8.07
N TYR A 224 32.71 12.37 7.39
CA TYR A 224 31.97 11.13 7.57
C TYR A 224 32.26 10.12 6.44
N ASP A 225 32.34 8.83 6.79
CA ASP A 225 32.64 7.74 5.86
C ASP A 225 31.38 7.14 5.19
N GLY A 226 30.19 7.61 5.54
CA GLY A 226 28.91 7.08 5.05
C GLY A 226 27.68 7.82 5.59
N PRO A 227 26.48 7.43 5.14
CA PRO A 227 25.23 8.01 5.64
C PRO A 227 24.98 7.64 7.12
N PRO A 228 24.12 8.38 7.84
CA PRO A 228 23.81 8.08 9.23
C PRO A 228 23.10 6.72 9.35
N GLU A 229 23.50 5.92 10.34
CA GLU A 229 22.88 4.64 10.69
C GLU A 229 21.94 4.76 11.91
N THR A 230 22.03 5.87 12.64
CA THR A 230 21.19 6.18 13.81
C THR A 230 20.57 7.56 13.73
N TRP A 231 19.52 7.80 14.51
CA TRP A 231 18.88 9.12 14.60
C TRP A 231 19.78 10.17 15.25
N GLU A 232 20.62 9.75 16.19
CA GLU A 232 21.65 10.61 16.78
C GLU A 232 22.66 11.06 15.73
N GLU A 233 23.18 10.14 14.92
CA GLU A 233 24.08 10.46 13.81
C GLU A 233 23.39 11.32 12.76
N PHE A 234 22.13 11.02 12.41
CA PHE A 234 21.37 11.84 11.48
C PHE A 234 21.24 13.28 11.97
N ALA A 235 20.97 13.49 13.26
CA ALA A 235 20.89 14.82 13.85
C ALA A 235 22.26 15.52 13.85
N GLU A 236 23.34 14.81 14.21
CA GLU A 236 24.71 15.34 14.22
C GLU A 236 25.14 15.77 12.81
N MET A 237 25.03 14.87 11.83
CA MET A 237 25.40 15.12 10.43
C MET A 237 24.57 16.26 9.82
N SER A 238 23.26 16.32 10.12
CA SER A 238 22.40 17.41 9.67
C SER A 238 22.82 18.76 10.24
N CYS A 239 23.28 18.82 11.50
CA CYS A 239 23.80 20.04 12.10
C CYS A 239 25.13 20.44 11.45
N ALA A 240 26.05 19.50 11.26
CA ALA A 240 27.34 19.74 10.61
C ALA A 240 27.16 20.28 9.18
N ALA A 241 26.20 19.74 8.43
CA ALA A 241 25.86 20.18 7.09
C ALA A 241 25.34 21.64 7.05
N ILE A 242 24.65 22.11 8.09
CA ILE A 242 24.24 23.52 8.18
C ILE A 242 25.44 24.44 8.43
N GLU A 243 26.40 24.00 9.27
CA GLU A 243 27.57 24.78 9.64
C GLU A 243 28.61 24.84 8.51
N GLN A 244 28.75 23.77 7.73
CA GLN A 244 29.67 23.65 6.59
C GLN A 244 28.89 23.25 5.32
N PRO A 245 28.38 24.24 4.57
CA PRO A 245 27.76 24.02 3.26
C PRO A 245 28.67 23.28 2.29
N PHE A 246 28.09 22.45 1.41
CA PHE A 246 28.83 21.68 0.42
C PHE A 246 29.66 22.59 -0.49
N SER A 247 30.97 22.35 -0.60
CA SER A 247 31.86 23.21 -1.37
C SER A 247 31.58 23.18 -2.88
N GLY A 248 31.01 22.07 -3.37
CA GLY A 248 30.62 21.86 -4.76
C GLY A 248 29.21 22.34 -5.13
N ALA A 249 28.51 23.05 -4.24
CA ALA A 249 27.15 23.52 -4.52
C ALA A 249 27.09 24.51 -5.70
N THR A 250 26.30 24.19 -6.72
CA THR A 250 26.11 25.03 -7.93
C THR A 250 24.72 25.68 -8.03
N GLY A 251 23.80 25.33 -7.12
CA GLY A 251 22.43 25.85 -7.10
C GLY A 251 22.33 27.26 -6.51
N GLU A 252 21.33 28.03 -6.93
CA GLU A 252 20.97 29.28 -6.27
C GLU A 252 20.21 28.98 -4.97
N GLY A 253 20.75 29.38 -3.82
CA GLY A 253 20.13 29.18 -2.50
C GLY A 253 21.14 28.85 -1.42
N ALA A 254 20.69 28.84 -0.16
CA ALA A 254 21.50 28.29 0.92
C ALA A 254 21.41 26.76 0.87
N VAL A 255 22.54 26.09 1.10
CA VAL A 255 22.57 24.65 1.32
C VAL A 255 22.06 24.39 2.73
N PHE A 256 20.94 23.69 2.85
CA PHE A 256 20.35 23.32 4.13
C PHE A 256 20.59 21.84 4.35
N GLY A 257 20.95 21.44 5.59
CA GLY A 257 21.37 20.07 5.91
C GLY A 257 20.48 18.98 5.30
N TYR A 258 19.30 18.76 5.87
CA TYR A 258 18.31 17.82 5.31
C TYR A 258 17.08 18.59 4.80
N GLU A 259 16.79 18.46 3.50
CA GLU A 259 15.57 19.01 2.91
C GLU A 259 14.37 18.12 3.23
N TYR A 260 13.54 18.59 4.17
CA TYR A 260 12.33 17.89 4.56
C TYR A 260 11.13 18.40 3.75
N SER A 261 10.65 17.59 2.81
CA SER A 261 9.37 17.84 2.15
C SER A 261 8.22 17.35 3.02
N ILE A 262 7.22 18.21 3.22
CA ILE A 262 6.15 18.00 4.20
C ILE A 262 5.02 17.20 3.53
N ASP A 263 4.95 15.91 3.86
CA ASP A 263 3.82 15.05 3.54
C ASP A 263 3.62 13.99 4.63
N ALA A 264 2.45 13.35 4.61
CA ALA A 264 2.06 12.38 5.63
C ALA A 264 2.95 11.12 5.63
N SER A 265 3.40 10.67 4.46
CA SER A 265 4.24 9.46 4.32
C SER A 265 5.62 9.71 4.91
N ARG A 266 6.26 10.84 4.59
CA ARG A 266 7.56 11.19 5.19
C ARG A 266 7.48 11.42 6.68
N PHE A 267 6.40 12.05 7.16
CA PHE A 267 6.20 12.23 8.60
C PHE A 267 6.04 10.89 9.32
N ALA A 268 5.20 10.00 8.77
CA ALA A 268 5.00 8.66 9.30
C ALA A 268 6.33 7.87 9.31
N THR A 269 7.12 7.94 8.25
CA THR A 269 8.44 7.29 8.18
C THR A 269 9.36 7.77 9.30
N PHE A 270 9.49 9.09 9.48
CA PHE A 270 10.31 9.65 10.57
C PHE A 270 9.79 9.26 11.96
N ALA A 271 8.47 9.17 12.13
CA ALA A 271 7.86 8.79 13.40
C ALA A 271 8.03 7.28 13.72
N PHE A 272 7.95 6.41 12.70
CA PHE A 272 7.95 4.95 12.88
C PHE A 272 9.34 4.32 12.81
N SER A 273 10.32 4.99 12.21
CA SER A 273 11.69 4.49 12.17
C SER A 273 12.56 4.96 13.34
N ARG A 274 12.02 5.78 14.25
CA ARG A 274 12.67 6.21 15.50
C ARG A 274 12.36 5.30 16.66
#